data_AF-A0A226TE45-F1
#
_entry.id   AF-A0A226TE45-F1
#
_cell.length_a   1.000
_cell.length_b   1.000
_cell.length_c   1.000
_cell.angle_alpha   90.00
_cell.angle_beta   90.00
_cell.angle_gamma   90.00
#
_symmetry.space_group_name_H-M   'P 1'
#
loop_
_entity.id
_entity.type
_entity.pdbx_description
1 polymer ?
#
loop_
_entity_poly.entity_id
_entity_poly.type
_entity_poly.pdbx_seq_one_letter_code
_entity_poly.pdbx_strand_id
1 'polypeptide(L)'
;MIITKVSAQKRPGRYNIFIDGKYAFSAGEKTLAEFVLLKGKELNDEQVEKIRQFDADAKASDLAAHFLSYEPRTIFEVLQYLKKHEISDEAANSAVSQLNELGYLDDRQYAKLFIKNDLRVGSDGPKSLLRKLTQKGVDPEISQDKLDEIDEEDWLEVGQRVIKSMSHQVGKISQRELERKMRTKLLTHGFDSGISNVIIDAMDLKEDENAQTEALKKQGIKAYKRFRNLPEIERNFKIKKYLFSHGFSSGEIDTFLNGEIIDLDELVEY
;
A
#
# COMPACT_ATOMS: atom_id res chain seq x y z
N MET A 1 15.23 46.45 -25.94
CA MET A 1 15.28 45.43 -27.03
C MET A 1 13.88 45.30 -27.62
N ILE A 2 13.70 45.08 -28.92
CA ILE A 2 12.36 45.05 -29.55
C ILE A 2 12.02 43.68 -30.13
N ILE A 3 10.78 43.22 -29.93
CA ILE A 3 10.28 42.00 -30.58
C ILE A 3 10.14 42.26 -32.08
N THR A 4 10.94 41.58 -32.89
CA THR A 4 10.93 41.75 -34.36
C THR A 4 10.05 40.72 -35.07
N LYS A 5 9.83 39.55 -34.45
CA LYS A 5 9.01 38.48 -35.02
C LYS A 5 8.46 37.55 -33.93
N VAL A 6 7.20 37.13 -34.12
CA VAL A 6 6.55 36.04 -33.37
C VAL A 6 6.07 35.02 -34.40
N SER A 7 6.44 33.76 -34.25
CA SER A 7 6.05 32.71 -35.20
C SER A 7 5.66 31.42 -34.49
N ALA A 8 4.55 30.80 -34.90
CA ALA A 8 4.11 29.52 -34.37
C ALA A 8 5.13 28.40 -34.61
N GLN A 9 5.24 27.46 -33.66
CA GLN A 9 6.03 26.23 -33.81
C GLN A 9 5.23 25.15 -34.58
N LYS A 10 5.90 24.05 -34.94
CA LYS A 10 5.26 22.91 -35.63
C LYS A 10 4.13 22.27 -34.82
N ARG A 11 4.27 22.20 -33.49
CA ARG A 11 3.22 21.75 -32.58
C ARG A 11 2.41 22.97 -32.14
N PRO A 12 1.07 22.89 -32.14
CA PRO A 12 0.22 23.99 -31.70
C PRO A 12 0.49 24.33 -30.22
N GLY A 13 0.20 25.57 -29.83
CA GLY A 13 0.31 26.03 -28.45
C GLY A 13 1.64 26.70 -28.06
N ARG A 14 2.67 26.70 -28.92
CA ARG A 14 3.96 27.38 -28.65
C ARG A 14 4.46 28.22 -29.82
N TYR A 15 5.18 29.28 -29.49
CA TYR A 15 5.64 30.30 -30.44
C TYR A 15 7.09 30.67 -30.16
N ASN A 16 7.84 30.95 -31.22
CA ASN A 16 9.20 31.46 -31.16
C ASN A 16 9.18 32.98 -31.16
N ILE A 17 9.88 33.58 -30.19
CA ILE A 17 10.03 35.03 -30.05
C ILE A 17 11.42 35.44 -30.52
N PHE A 18 11.47 36.40 -31.43
CA PHE A 18 12.70 36.99 -31.94
C PHE A 18 12.81 38.43 -31.46
N ILE A 19 13.97 38.76 -30.88
CA ILE A 19 14.30 40.08 -30.36
C ILE A 19 15.49 40.60 -31.16
N ASP A 20 15.39 41.82 -31.68
CA ASP A 20 16.42 42.47 -32.49
C ASP A 20 16.93 41.59 -33.66
N GLY A 21 16.02 40.77 -34.21
CA GLY A 21 16.28 39.88 -35.36
C GLY A 21 16.86 38.50 -35.00
N LYS A 22 17.19 38.25 -33.74
CA LYS A 22 17.73 36.97 -33.26
C LYS A 22 16.69 36.19 -32.46
N TYR A 23 16.76 34.86 -32.52
CA TYR A 23 15.94 34.02 -31.64
C TYR A 23 16.31 34.30 -30.18
N ALA A 24 15.30 34.59 -29.35
CA ALA A 24 15.49 34.93 -27.95
C ALA A 24 15.01 33.81 -27.02
N PHE A 25 13.75 33.38 -27.17
CA PHE A 25 13.14 32.31 -26.39
C PHE A 25 11.85 31.80 -27.07
N SER A 26 11.24 30.77 -26.48
CA SER A 26 9.93 30.27 -26.87
C SER A 26 8.92 30.52 -25.74
N ALA A 27 7.67 30.74 -26.11
CA ALA A 27 6.58 31.03 -25.16
C ALA A 27 5.31 30.27 -25.55
N GLY A 28 4.58 29.79 -24.54
CA GLY A 28 3.25 29.22 -24.70
C GLY A 28 2.16 30.27 -24.91
N GLU A 29 0.94 29.84 -25.24
CA GLU A 29 -0.21 30.72 -25.45
C GLU A 29 -0.54 31.58 -24.23
N LYS A 30 -0.52 30.99 -23.03
CA LYS A 30 -0.77 31.70 -21.77
C LYS A 30 0.24 32.83 -21.55
N THR A 31 1.53 32.57 -21.78
CA THR A 31 2.63 33.55 -21.67
C THR A 31 2.50 34.67 -22.70
N LEU A 32 2.12 34.35 -23.93
CA LEU A 32 1.86 35.33 -24.98
C LEU A 32 0.74 36.29 -24.62
N ALA A 33 -0.35 35.76 -24.07
CA ALA A 33 -1.49 36.54 -23.65
C ALA A 33 -1.16 37.42 -22.44
N GLU A 34 -0.59 36.83 -21.38
CA GLU A 34 -0.26 37.52 -20.13
C GLU A 34 0.65 38.72 -20.35
N PHE A 35 1.72 38.53 -21.13
CA PHE A 35 2.68 39.60 -21.41
C PHE A 35 2.39 40.35 -22.71
N VAL A 36 1.31 40.06 -23.43
CA VAL A 36 0.96 40.74 -24.69
C VAL A 36 2.17 40.78 -25.65
N LEU A 37 2.78 39.61 -25.92
CA LEU A 37 4.01 39.53 -26.73
C LEU A 37 3.69 39.67 -28.22
N LEU A 38 3.67 40.92 -28.69
CA LEU A 38 3.40 41.28 -30.08
C LEU A 38 4.65 41.88 -30.74
N LYS A 39 4.72 41.77 -32.08
CA LYS A 39 5.77 42.45 -32.85
C LYS A 39 5.72 43.96 -32.56
N GLY A 40 6.89 44.54 -32.30
CA GLY A 40 7.04 45.95 -31.94
C GLY A 40 7.03 46.23 -30.44
N LYS A 41 6.74 45.23 -29.58
CA LYS A 41 6.84 45.41 -28.14
C LYS A 41 8.30 45.57 -27.71
N GLU A 42 8.57 46.59 -26.91
CA GLU A 42 9.86 46.80 -26.25
C GLU A 42 9.93 46.01 -24.94
N LEU A 43 11.08 45.39 -24.70
CA LEU A 43 11.41 44.64 -23.50
C LEU A 43 12.79 45.05 -22.98
N ASN A 44 12.92 45.13 -21.66
CA ASN A 44 14.21 45.15 -20.96
C ASN A 44 14.60 43.74 -20.47
N ASP A 45 15.82 43.57 -19.97
CA ASP A 45 16.32 42.26 -19.51
C ASP A 45 15.49 41.69 -18.36
N GLU A 46 15.05 42.54 -17.42
CA GLU A 46 14.22 42.13 -16.29
C GLU A 46 12.86 41.57 -16.76
N GLN A 47 12.24 42.20 -17.75
CA GLN A 47 10.98 41.72 -18.34
C GLN A 47 11.18 40.41 -19.10
N VAL A 48 12.28 40.25 -19.83
CA VAL A 48 12.60 38.98 -20.50
C VAL A 48 12.72 37.85 -19.49
N GLU A 49 13.38 38.09 -18.36
CA GLU A 49 13.52 37.08 -17.32
C GLU A 49 12.19 36.74 -16.65
N LYS A 50 11.35 37.75 -16.35
CA LYS A 50 9.98 37.53 -15.85
C LYS A 50 9.14 36.69 -16.81
N ILE A 51 9.25 36.94 -18.12
CA ILE A 51 8.53 36.16 -19.14
C ILE A 51 9.01 34.71 -19.15
N ARG A 52 10.33 34.48 -19.06
CA ARG A 52 10.90 33.13 -19.02
C ARG A 52 10.44 32.36 -17.79
N GLN A 53 10.46 32.99 -16.62
CA GLN A 53 10.00 32.37 -15.39
C GLN A 53 8.51 32.02 -15.49
N PHE A 54 7.67 32.95 -15.96
CA PHE A 54 6.25 32.66 -16.14
C PHE A 54 5.99 31.54 -17.14
N ASP A 55 6.74 31.45 -18.25
CA ASP A 55 6.58 30.35 -19.21
C ASP A 55 6.96 29.00 -18.59
N ALA A 56 8.02 28.98 -17.78
CA ALA A 56 8.46 27.78 -17.06
C ALA A 56 7.40 27.31 -16.05
N ASP A 57 6.87 28.23 -15.25
CA ASP A 57 5.81 27.96 -14.27
C ASP A 57 4.53 27.49 -14.97
N ALA A 58 4.09 28.17 -16.04
CA ALA A 58 2.91 27.78 -16.80
C ALA A 58 3.05 26.37 -17.39
N LYS A 59 4.23 26.06 -17.97
CA LYS A 59 4.52 24.73 -18.49
C LYS A 59 4.49 23.66 -17.39
N ALA A 60 5.03 23.96 -16.21
CA ALA A 60 5.02 23.06 -15.07
C ALA A 60 3.57 22.78 -14.60
N SER A 61 2.75 23.83 -14.47
CA SER A 61 1.35 23.71 -14.07
C SER A 61 0.51 22.92 -15.07
N ASP A 62 0.65 23.17 -16.37
CA ASP A 62 -0.08 22.42 -17.41
C ASP A 62 0.29 20.93 -17.39
N LEU A 63 1.58 20.64 -17.23
CA LEU A 63 2.10 19.27 -17.19
C LEU A 63 1.62 18.53 -15.93
N ALA A 64 1.64 19.17 -14.76
CA ALA A 64 1.13 18.62 -13.52
C ALA A 64 -0.40 18.42 -13.56
N ALA A 65 -1.16 19.39 -14.07
CA ALA A 65 -2.61 19.28 -14.24
C ALA A 65 -2.98 18.11 -15.17
N HIS A 66 -2.23 17.93 -16.26
CA HIS A 66 -2.41 16.78 -17.14
C HIS A 66 -2.15 15.45 -16.40
N PHE A 67 -1.11 15.37 -15.57
CA PHE A 67 -0.82 14.17 -14.79
C PHE A 67 -1.90 13.84 -13.75
N LEU A 68 -2.47 14.87 -13.11
CA LEU A 68 -3.57 14.74 -12.15
C LEU A 68 -4.89 14.32 -12.80
N SER A 69 -5.07 14.56 -14.11
CA SER A 69 -6.30 14.20 -14.83
C SER A 69 -6.55 12.69 -14.93
N TYR A 70 -5.50 11.86 -14.75
CA TYR A 70 -5.60 10.40 -14.86
C TYR A 70 -6.05 9.73 -13.56
N GLU A 71 -5.44 10.13 -12.43
CA GLU A 71 -5.77 9.63 -11.10
C GLU A 71 -5.24 10.58 -10.02
N PRO A 72 -5.78 10.53 -8.79
CA PRO A 72 -5.25 11.30 -7.66
C PRO A 72 -3.76 11.02 -7.42
N ARG A 73 -3.00 12.08 -7.11
CA ARG A 73 -1.57 12.03 -6.83
C ARG A 73 -1.24 12.75 -5.54
N THR A 74 -0.14 12.37 -4.92
CA THR A 74 0.47 13.16 -3.85
C THR A 74 1.33 14.29 -4.41
N ILE A 75 1.63 15.28 -3.58
CA ILE A 75 2.58 16.35 -3.91
C ILE A 75 3.94 15.77 -4.31
N PHE A 76 4.43 14.78 -3.55
CA PHE A 76 5.68 14.11 -3.85
C PHE A 76 5.68 13.46 -5.24
N GLU A 77 4.61 12.74 -5.61
CA GLU A 77 4.49 12.11 -6.92
C GLU A 77 4.50 13.15 -8.05
N VAL A 78 3.84 14.30 -7.87
CA VAL A 78 3.85 15.39 -8.85
C VAL A 78 5.25 15.98 -9.00
N LEU A 79 5.96 16.25 -7.91
CA LEU A 79 7.33 16.76 -7.96
C LEU A 79 8.27 15.78 -8.69
N GLN A 80 8.17 14.48 -8.40
CA GLN A 80 8.95 13.45 -9.12
C GLN A 80 8.59 13.39 -10.61
N TYR A 81 7.32 13.56 -10.95
CA TYR A 81 6.86 13.58 -12.33
C TYR A 81 7.41 14.79 -13.10
N LEU A 82 7.35 15.99 -12.53
CA LEU A 82 7.88 17.21 -13.13
C LEU A 82 9.40 17.15 -13.28
N LYS A 83 10.11 16.64 -12.28
CA LYS A 83 11.57 16.42 -12.34
C LYS A 83 11.97 15.49 -13.50
N LYS A 84 11.22 14.42 -13.73
CA LYS A 84 11.45 13.51 -14.88
C LYS A 84 11.25 14.19 -16.25
N HIS A 85 10.54 15.32 -16.29
CA HIS A 85 10.31 16.13 -17.49
C HIS A 85 11.21 17.37 -17.56
N GLU A 86 12.32 17.37 -16.81
CA GLU A 86 13.33 18.43 -16.82
C GLU A 86 12.76 19.81 -16.43
N ILE A 87 11.72 19.82 -15.60
CA ILE A 87 11.22 21.04 -14.96
C ILE A 87 12.11 21.37 -13.76
N SER A 88 12.48 22.64 -13.60
CA SER A 88 13.28 23.11 -12.47
C SER A 88 12.51 22.98 -11.15
N ASP A 89 13.23 22.81 -10.04
CA ASP A 89 12.60 22.71 -8.72
C ASP A 89 11.78 23.96 -8.38
N GLU A 90 12.22 25.15 -8.80
CA GLU A 90 11.48 26.40 -8.62
C GLU A 90 10.11 26.39 -9.34
N ALA A 91 10.09 26.06 -10.63
CA ALA A 91 8.85 25.98 -11.40
C ALA A 91 7.94 24.84 -10.92
N ALA A 92 8.53 23.71 -10.48
CA ALA A 92 7.79 22.59 -9.92
C ALA A 92 7.09 22.96 -8.60
N ASN A 93 7.78 23.67 -7.70
CA ASN A 93 7.20 24.14 -6.45
C ASN A 93 6.14 25.23 -6.69
N SER A 94 6.34 26.11 -7.67
CA SER A 94 5.34 27.10 -8.10
C SER A 94 4.06 26.41 -8.59
N ALA A 95 4.19 25.42 -9.47
CA ALA A 95 3.07 24.63 -9.97
C ALA A 95 2.34 23.85 -8.88
N VAL A 96 3.07 23.19 -7.98
CA VAL A 96 2.47 22.48 -6.83
C VAL A 96 1.71 23.43 -5.93
N SER A 97 2.29 24.58 -5.60
CA SER A 97 1.63 25.58 -4.74
C SER A 97 0.35 26.08 -5.37
N GLN A 98 0.39 26.42 -6.66
CA GLN A 98 -0.78 26.85 -7.41
C GLN A 98 -1.87 25.77 -7.44
N LEU A 99 -1.52 24.51 -7.71
CA LEU A 99 -2.47 23.41 -7.79
C LEU A 99 -3.06 23.05 -6.40
N ASN A 100 -2.27 23.22 -5.35
CA ASN A 100 -2.71 23.05 -3.96
C ASN A 100 -3.71 24.17 -3.57
N GLU A 101 -3.42 25.43 -3.90
CA GLU A 101 -4.33 26.56 -3.67
C GLU A 101 -5.66 26.40 -4.42
N LEU A 102 -5.62 25.84 -5.63
CA LEU A 102 -6.81 25.53 -6.42
C LEU A 102 -7.56 24.26 -5.94
N GLY A 103 -7.01 23.52 -4.97
CA GLY A 103 -7.61 22.30 -4.42
C GLY A 103 -7.47 21.06 -5.31
N TYR A 104 -6.59 21.07 -6.31
CA TYR A 104 -6.28 19.90 -7.14
C TYR A 104 -5.24 18.97 -6.49
N LEU A 105 -4.46 19.49 -5.54
CA LEU A 105 -3.53 18.73 -4.72
C LEU A 105 -3.87 18.92 -3.25
N ASP A 106 -3.95 17.83 -2.51
CA ASP A 106 -4.15 17.84 -1.05
C ASP A 106 -3.74 16.46 -0.50
N ASP A 107 -2.57 16.38 0.13
CA ASP A 107 -2.05 15.14 0.71
C ASP A 107 -2.89 14.64 1.89
N ARG A 108 -3.57 15.53 2.64
CA ARG A 108 -4.50 15.14 3.72
C ARG A 108 -5.74 14.49 3.13
N GLN A 109 -6.28 15.05 2.06
CA GLN A 109 -7.41 14.45 1.35
C GLN A 109 -7.02 13.13 0.67
N TYR A 110 -5.83 13.08 0.06
CA TYR A 110 -5.29 11.85 -0.53
C TYR A 110 -5.21 10.73 0.51
N ALA A 111 -4.57 11.00 1.66
CA ALA A 111 -4.43 10.01 2.75
C ALA A 111 -5.79 9.49 3.22
N LYS A 112 -6.76 10.39 3.42
CA LYS A 112 -8.13 10.03 3.81
C LYS A 112 -8.80 9.10 2.80
N LEU A 113 -8.72 9.42 1.50
CA LEU A 113 -9.32 8.59 0.46
C LEU A 113 -8.61 7.24 0.33
N PHE A 114 -7.29 7.23 0.46
CA PHE A 114 -6.47 6.03 0.41
C PHE A 114 -6.83 5.05 1.53
N ILE A 115 -6.89 5.52 2.78
CA ILE A 115 -7.31 4.71 3.93
C ILE A 115 -8.75 4.23 3.76
N LYS A 116 -9.67 5.13 3.42
CA LYS A 116 -11.10 4.78 3.20
C LYS A 116 -11.28 3.70 2.13
N ASN A 117 -10.49 3.72 1.08
CA ASN A 117 -10.52 2.69 0.06
C ASN A 117 -10.03 1.33 0.61
N ASP A 118 -8.97 1.32 1.39
CA ASP A 118 -8.46 0.09 2.00
C ASP A 118 -9.46 -0.54 2.99
N LEU A 119 -10.09 0.27 3.85
CA LEU A 119 -11.15 -0.22 4.75
C LEU A 119 -12.26 -0.95 3.97
N ARG A 120 -12.68 -0.39 2.83
CA ARG A 120 -13.75 -0.95 2.00
C ARG A 120 -13.38 -2.24 1.27
N VAL A 121 -12.21 -2.28 0.62
CA VAL A 121 -11.87 -3.37 -0.32
C VAL A 121 -10.47 -3.95 -0.13
N GLY A 122 -9.64 -3.28 0.64
CA GLY A 122 -8.25 -3.66 0.88
C GLY A 122 -8.06 -4.69 1.99
N SER A 123 -6.84 -4.75 2.50
CA SER A 123 -6.40 -5.80 3.43
C SER A 123 -5.24 -5.36 4.31
N ASP A 124 -4.93 -4.07 4.34
CA ASP A 124 -3.78 -3.54 5.04
C ASP A 124 -4.19 -3.05 6.42
N GLY A 125 -3.40 -3.43 7.43
CA GLY A 125 -3.54 -2.87 8.77
C GLY A 125 -2.87 -1.50 8.88
N PRO A 126 -3.04 -0.81 10.02
CA PRO A 126 -2.58 0.56 10.23
C PRO A 126 -1.12 0.79 9.86
N LYS A 127 -0.20 -0.11 10.27
CA LYS A 127 1.24 0.04 10.00
C LYS A 127 1.59 -0.13 8.52
N SER A 128 0.85 -0.98 7.80
CA SER A 128 1.07 -1.16 6.37
C SER A 128 0.59 0.06 5.60
N LEU A 129 -0.56 0.62 5.96
CA LEU A 129 -1.08 1.85 5.38
C LEU A 129 -0.16 3.04 5.64
N LEU A 130 0.31 3.23 6.87
CA LEU A 130 1.30 4.25 7.20
C LEU A 130 2.53 4.15 6.29
N ARG A 131 3.12 2.94 6.19
CA ARG A 131 4.28 2.70 5.33
C ARG A 131 3.98 3.00 3.86
N LYS A 132 2.81 2.62 3.34
CA LYS A 132 2.42 2.87 1.94
C LYS A 132 2.25 4.36 1.66
N LEU A 133 1.61 5.09 2.57
CA LEU A 133 1.46 6.55 2.48
C LEU A 133 2.81 7.27 2.54
N THR A 134 3.70 6.85 3.44
CA THR A 134 5.08 7.38 3.48
C THR A 134 5.85 7.08 2.19
N GLN A 135 5.71 5.89 1.60
CA GLN A 135 6.31 5.57 0.29
C GLN A 135 5.73 6.41 -0.85
N LYS A 136 4.46 6.83 -0.73
CA LYS A 136 3.82 7.82 -1.60
C LYS A 136 4.25 9.26 -1.31
N GLY A 137 5.10 9.48 -0.30
CA GLY A 137 5.61 10.79 0.09
C GLY A 137 4.63 11.66 0.87
N VAL A 138 3.55 11.06 1.39
CA VAL A 138 2.67 11.75 2.35
C VAL A 138 3.41 11.86 3.69
N ASP A 139 3.31 13.02 4.32
CA ASP A 139 3.87 13.25 5.65
C ASP A 139 3.40 12.15 6.64
N PRO A 140 4.31 11.50 7.39
CA PRO A 140 3.95 10.54 8.41
C PRO A 140 2.96 11.09 9.46
N GLU A 141 3.04 12.36 9.82
CA GLU A 141 2.11 13.01 10.77
C GLU A 141 0.71 13.10 10.18
N ILE A 142 0.57 13.54 8.92
CA ILE A 142 -0.71 13.53 8.20
C ILE A 142 -1.30 12.11 8.13
N SER A 143 -0.45 11.13 7.85
CA SER A 143 -0.85 9.73 7.73
C SER A 143 -1.32 9.18 9.08
N GLN A 144 -0.60 9.49 10.15
CA GLN A 144 -0.95 9.08 11.51
C GLN A 144 -2.24 9.74 11.98
N ASP A 145 -2.38 11.06 11.81
CA ASP A 145 -3.61 11.82 12.11
C ASP A 145 -4.84 11.14 11.50
N LYS A 146 -4.73 10.70 10.24
CA LYS A 146 -5.85 10.07 9.52
C LYS A 146 -6.10 8.62 9.89
N LEU A 147 -5.10 7.91 10.37
CA LEU A 147 -5.26 6.56 10.91
C LEU A 147 -5.89 6.60 12.30
N ASP A 148 -5.56 7.60 13.12
CA ASP A 148 -6.11 7.79 14.47
C ASP A 148 -7.60 8.21 14.44
N GLU A 149 -8.08 8.73 13.31
CA GLU A 149 -9.51 8.99 13.07
C GLU A 149 -10.34 7.72 12.81
N ILE A 150 -9.72 6.55 12.65
CA ILE A 150 -10.40 5.30 12.31
C ILE A 150 -10.73 4.52 13.57
N ASP A 151 -11.99 4.11 13.71
CA ASP A 151 -12.46 3.32 14.84
C ASP A 151 -11.88 1.89 14.82
N GLU A 152 -11.66 1.31 16.00
CA GLU A 152 -11.16 -0.07 16.12
C GLU A 152 -12.05 -1.11 15.40
N GLU A 153 -13.35 -0.84 15.33
CA GLU A 153 -14.34 -1.72 14.69
C GLU A 153 -14.19 -1.76 13.16
N ASP A 154 -13.73 -0.67 12.52
CA ASP A 154 -13.41 -0.68 11.10
C ASP A 154 -12.23 -1.61 10.80
N TRP A 155 -11.24 -1.67 11.68
CA TRP A 155 -10.09 -2.59 11.53
C TRP A 155 -10.49 -4.05 11.71
N LEU A 156 -11.54 -4.32 12.48
CA LEU A 156 -12.06 -5.66 12.69
C LEU A 156 -12.52 -6.28 11.37
N GLU A 157 -13.30 -5.55 10.56
CA GLU A 157 -13.79 -6.04 9.26
C GLU A 157 -12.66 -6.33 8.28
N VAL A 158 -11.65 -5.45 8.21
CA VAL A 158 -10.48 -5.64 7.34
C VAL A 158 -9.68 -6.86 7.79
N GLY A 159 -9.44 -6.97 9.10
CA GLY A 159 -8.75 -8.10 9.71
C GLY A 159 -9.44 -9.43 9.41
N GLN A 160 -10.76 -9.50 9.61
CA GLN A 160 -11.55 -10.69 9.30
C GLN A 160 -11.44 -11.05 7.83
N ARG A 161 -11.44 -10.08 6.90
CA ARG A 161 -11.24 -10.34 5.47
C ARG A 161 -9.88 -11.00 5.18
N VAL A 162 -8.82 -10.57 5.87
CA VAL A 162 -7.47 -11.13 5.73
C VAL A 162 -7.44 -12.61 6.13
N ILE A 163 -8.07 -12.98 7.24
CA ILE A 163 -7.99 -14.34 7.79
C ILE A 163 -9.18 -15.23 7.41
N LYS A 164 -10.20 -14.71 6.71
CA LYS A 164 -11.41 -15.43 6.31
C LYS A 164 -11.13 -16.77 5.65
N SER A 165 -10.15 -16.81 4.74
CA SER A 165 -9.79 -18.06 4.04
C SER A 165 -9.25 -19.14 4.96
N MET A 166 -8.73 -18.79 6.14
CA MET A 166 -8.13 -19.73 7.08
C MET A 166 -9.16 -20.57 7.83
N SER A 167 -10.44 -20.17 7.83
CA SER A 167 -11.54 -20.98 8.37
C SER A 167 -11.57 -22.41 7.80
N HIS A 168 -11.16 -22.62 6.54
CA HIS A 168 -11.09 -23.96 5.94
C HIS A 168 -10.03 -24.90 6.56
N GLN A 169 -9.17 -24.38 7.45
CA GLN A 169 -8.15 -25.15 8.18
C GLN A 169 -8.67 -25.67 9.53
N VAL A 170 -9.85 -25.25 9.99
CA VAL A 170 -10.51 -25.81 11.17
C VAL A 170 -10.66 -27.32 10.97
N GLY A 171 -10.32 -28.10 12.00
CA GLY A 171 -10.32 -29.56 11.93
C GLY A 171 -9.22 -30.19 11.05
N LYS A 172 -8.27 -29.39 10.53
CA LYS A 172 -7.08 -29.88 9.81
C LYS A 172 -5.79 -29.65 10.59
N ILE A 173 -5.72 -28.59 11.36
CA ILE A 173 -4.63 -28.24 12.28
C ILE A 173 -5.21 -27.87 13.64
N SER A 174 -4.39 -27.90 14.69
CA SER A 174 -4.87 -27.51 16.03
C SER A 174 -5.32 -26.05 16.05
N GLN A 175 -6.23 -25.73 16.97
CA GLN A 175 -6.67 -24.35 17.19
C GLN A 175 -5.48 -23.42 17.49
N ARG A 176 -4.57 -23.81 18.39
CA ARG A 176 -3.38 -23.02 18.73
C ARG A 176 -2.48 -22.75 17.51
N GLU A 177 -2.31 -23.75 16.64
CA GLU A 177 -1.55 -23.55 15.41
C GLU A 177 -2.27 -22.63 14.43
N LEU A 178 -3.60 -22.76 14.32
CA LEU A 178 -4.43 -21.91 13.48
C LEU A 178 -4.37 -20.44 13.92
N GLU A 179 -4.60 -20.16 15.20
CA GLU A 179 -4.51 -18.82 15.81
C GLU A 179 -3.12 -18.22 15.62
N ARG A 180 -2.05 -19.01 15.84
CA ARG A 180 -0.68 -18.55 15.58
C ARG A 180 -0.52 -18.11 14.12
N LYS A 181 -0.99 -18.91 13.16
CA LYS A 181 -0.89 -18.57 11.73
C LYS A 181 -1.74 -17.35 11.38
N MET A 182 -2.95 -17.22 11.94
CA MET A 182 -3.81 -16.05 11.74
C MET A 182 -3.12 -14.78 12.24
N ARG A 183 -2.55 -14.83 13.46
CA ARG A 183 -1.77 -13.74 14.03
C ARG A 183 -0.59 -13.36 13.15
N THR A 184 0.22 -14.33 12.70
CA THR A 184 1.33 -14.05 11.78
C THR A 184 0.84 -13.38 10.51
N LYS A 185 -0.28 -13.85 9.94
CA LYS A 185 -0.87 -13.25 8.74
C LYS A 185 -1.27 -11.79 8.99
N LEU A 186 -2.02 -11.51 10.05
CA LEU A 186 -2.40 -10.14 10.43
C LEU A 186 -1.18 -9.24 10.63
N LEU A 187 -0.16 -9.69 11.36
CA LEU A 187 1.08 -8.92 11.57
C LEU A 187 1.79 -8.61 10.24
N THR A 188 1.85 -9.57 9.31
CA THR A 188 2.47 -9.34 7.98
C THR A 188 1.67 -8.34 7.14
N HIS A 189 0.36 -8.25 7.36
CA HIS A 189 -0.52 -7.25 6.77
C HIS A 189 -0.49 -5.90 7.50
N GLY A 190 0.27 -5.77 8.60
CA GLY A 190 0.50 -4.49 9.28
C GLY A 190 -0.46 -4.18 10.43
N PHE A 191 -1.24 -5.17 10.89
CA PHE A 191 -1.96 -5.07 12.16
C PHE A 191 -0.99 -5.18 13.33
N ASP A 192 -1.27 -4.53 14.46
CA ASP A 192 -0.56 -4.78 15.70
C ASP A 192 -1.14 -5.98 16.47
N SER A 193 -0.45 -6.38 17.54
CA SER A 193 -0.82 -7.55 18.33
C SER A 193 -2.16 -7.39 19.07
N GLY A 194 -2.51 -6.18 19.48
CA GLY A 194 -3.76 -5.87 20.19
C GLY A 194 -4.95 -6.05 19.27
N ILE A 195 -4.96 -5.34 18.14
CA ILE A 195 -6.02 -5.47 17.12
C ILE A 195 -6.08 -6.92 16.60
N SER A 196 -4.92 -7.57 16.41
CA SER A 196 -4.88 -8.96 15.96
C SER A 196 -5.57 -9.93 16.93
N ASN A 197 -5.45 -9.72 18.25
CA ASN A 197 -6.15 -10.55 19.24
C ASN A 197 -7.66 -10.40 19.07
N VAL A 198 -8.14 -9.16 19.06
CA VAL A 198 -9.57 -8.85 18.95
C VAL A 198 -10.16 -9.46 17.68
N ILE A 199 -9.45 -9.37 16.55
CA ILE A 199 -9.87 -9.98 15.28
C ILE A 199 -10.00 -11.51 15.39
N ILE A 200 -9.02 -12.17 16.00
CA ILE A 200 -8.99 -13.63 16.12
C ILE A 200 -10.10 -14.10 17.08
N ASP A 201 -10.25 -13.42 18.21
CA ASP A 201 -11.28 -13.73 19.21
C ASP A 201 -12.69 -13.56 18.63
N ALA A 202 -12.89 -12.54 17.79
CA ALA A 202 -14.17 -12.29 17.11
C ALA A 202 -14.55 -13.33 16.05
N MET A 203 -13.60 -14.16 15.58
CA MET A 203 -13.95 -15.27 14.69
C MET A 203 -14.72 -16.40 15.38
N ASP A 204 -14.85 -16.34 16.71
CA ASP A 204 -15.55 -17.33 17.54
C ASP A 204 -15.11 -18.76 17.22
N LEU A 205 -13.79 -18.96 17.07
CA LEU A 205 -13.18 -20.28 16.85
C LEU A 205 -13.21 -21.16 18.11
N LYS A 206 -14.20 -20.98 18.99
CA LYS A 206 -14.36 -21.70 20.26
C LYS A 206 -13.98 -23.16 20.08
N GLU A 207 -13.36 -23.72 21.12
CA GLU A 207 -12.92 -25.10 21.24
C GLU A 207 -14.03 -26.07 20.83
N ASP A 208 -14.16 -26.29 19.52
CA ASP A 208 -14.97 -27.35 18.96
C ASP A 208 -14.15 -28.61 19.22
N GLU A 209 -14.43 -29.26 20.35
CA GLU A 209 -13.76 -30.48 20.79
C GLU A 209 -13.74 -31.53 19.67
N ASN A 210 -14.75 -31.55 18.80
CA ASN A 210 -14.77 -32.43 17.63
C ASN A 210 -13.74 -31.98 16.60
N ALA A 211 -13.67 -30.70 16.27
CA ALA A 211 -12.66 -30.18 15.33
C ALA A 211 -11.24 -30.36 15.86
N GLN A 212 -11.00 -30.16 17.16
CA GLN A 212 -9.68 -30.34 17.77
C GLN A 212 -9.27 -31.82 17.73
N THR A 213 -10.18 -32.74 18.07
CA THR A 213 -9.97 -34.19 17.94
C THR A 213 -9.71 -34.62 16.50
N GLU A 214 -10.48 -34.10 15.53
CA GLU A 214 -10.29 -34.37 14.11
C GLU A 214 -8.94 -33.86 13.58
N ALA A 215 -8.51 -32.69 14.03
CA ALA A 215 -7.19 -32.16 13.71
C ALA A 215 -6.07 -33.03 14.29
N LEU A 216 -6.21 -33.46 15.54
CA LEU A 216 -5.27 -34.37 16.20
C LEU A 216 -5.18 -35.69 15.44
N LYS A 217 -6.31 -36.30 15.07
CA LYS A 217 -6.37 -37.51 14.26
C LYS A 217 -5.63 -37.35 12.94
N LYS A 218 -5.93 -36.30 12.16
CA LYS A 218 -5.28 -36.06 10.86
C LYS A 218 -3.77 -35.83 10.98
N GLN A 219 -3.35 -34.98 11.91
CA GLN A 219 -1.93 -34.68 12.09
C GLN A 219 -1.18 -35.88 12.70
N GLY A 220 -1.83 -36.64 13.57
CA GLY A 220 -1.33 -37.86 14.16
C GLY A 220 -1.08 -38.95 13.10
N ILE A 221 -2.06 -39.22 12.24
CA ILE A 221 -1.91 -40.16 11.11
C ILE A 221 -0.75 -39.73 10.20
N LYS A 222 -0.66 -38.43 9.88
CA LYS A 222 0.44 -37.89 9.06
C LYS A 222 1.81 -38.08 9.73
N ALA A 223 1.91 -37.83 11.03
CA ALA A 223 3.13 -38.03 11.80
C ALA A 223 3.50 -39.51 11.86
N TYR A 224 2.52 -40.38 12.13
CA TYR A 224 2.70 -41.83 12.19
C TYR A 224 3.25 -42.37 10.86
N LYS A 225 2.57 -42.06 9.74
CA LYS A 225 3.02 -42.46 8.39
C LYS A 225 4.43 -41.97 8.07
N ARG A 226 4.80 -40.77 8.52
CA ARG A 226 6.14 -40.20 8.33
C ARG A 226 7.22 -40.96 9.10
N PHE A 227 6.91 -41.47 10.29
CA PHE A 227 7.88 -42.06 11.22
C PHE A 227 7.71 -43.59 11.40
N ARG A 228 6.87 -44.24 10.61
CA ARG A 228 6.48 -45.66 10.79
C ARG A 228 7.63 -46.66 10.80
N ASN A 229 8.73 -46.37 10.09
CA ASN A 229 9.89 -47.25 9.98
C ASN A 229 10.86 -47.18 11.18
N LEU A 230 10.61 -46.29 12.14
CA LEU A 230 11.45 -46.16 13.33
C LEU A 230 11.02 -47.14 14.43
N PRO A 231 11.94 -47.60 15.31
CA PRO A 231 11.59 -48.35 16.51
C PRO A 231 10.56 -47.58 17.35
N GLU A 232 9.65 -48.29 18.00
CA GLU A 232 8.48 -47.71 18.68
C GLU A 232 8.83 -46.53 19.60
N ILE A 233 9.84 -46.68 20.46
CA ILE A 233 10.27 -45.63 21.39
C ILE A 233 10.69 -44.37 20.63
N GLU A 234 11.49 -44.52 19.58
CA GLU A 234 11.96 -43.39 18.77
C GLU A 234 10.82 -42.79 17.93
N ARG A 235 9.97 -43.63 17.33
CA ARG A 235 8.78 -43.21 16.57
C ARG A 235 7.87 -42.36 17.44
N ASN A 236 7.51 -42.84 18.62
CA ASN A 236 6.62 -42.14 19.54
C ASN A 236 7.23 -40.80 19.96
N PHE A 237 8.54 -40.76 20.27
CA PHE A 237 9.23 -39.51 20.57
C PHE A 237 9.16 -38.49 19.41
N LYS A 238 9.37 -38.93 18.15
CA LYS A 238 9.28 -38.06 16.96
C LYS A 238 7.84 -37.58 16.72
N ILE A 239 6.84 -38.44 16.91
CA ILE A 239 5.41 -38.08 16.81
C ILE A 239 5.06 -37.03 17.88
N LYS A 240 5.45 -37.25 19.15
CA LYS A 240 5.24 -36.28 20.23
C LYS A 240 5.82 -34.91 19.87
N LYS A 241 7.09 -34.88 19.44
CA LYS A 241 7.75 -33.63 19.01
C LYS A 241 7.03 -32.95 17.85
N TYR A 242 6.58 -33.73 16.85
CA TYR A 242 5.82 -33.21 15.71
C TYR A 242 4.51 -32.58 16.18
N LEU A 243 3.66 -33.33 16.88
CA LEU A 243 2.34 -32.84 17.31
C LEU A 243 2.45 -31.65 18.27
N PHE A 244 3.43 -31.66 19.17
CA PHE A 244 3.68 -30.52 20.06
C PHE A 244 4.03 -29.24 19.27
N SER A 245 4.87 -29.36 18.23
CA SER A 245 5.18 -28.21 17.35
C SER A 245 4.00 -27.72 16.50
N HIS A 246 2.96 -28.57 16.36
CA HIS A 246 1.68 -28.28 15.73
C HIS A 246 0.62 -27.86 16.76
N GLY A 247 1.01 -27.53 17.99
CA GLY A 247 0.14 -26.86 18.97
C GLY A 247 -0.73 -27.77 19.84
N PHE A 248 -0.62 -29.09 19.72
CA PHE A 248 -1.30 -30.03 20.63
C PHE A 248 -0.61 -30.08 22.00
N SER A 249 -1.39 -30.18 23.07
CA SER A 249 -0.92 -30.39 24.44
C SER A 249 -0.42 -31.81 24.66
N SER A 250 0.38 -32.03 25.70
CA SER A 250 0.87 -33.38 26.04
C SER A 250 -0.27 -34.36 26.28
N GLY A 251 -1.36 -33.93 26.95
CA GLY A 251 -2.53 -34.77 27.20
C GLY A 251 -3.19 -35.25 25.92
N GLU A 252 -3.48 -34.34 24.98
CA GLU A 252 -4.03 -34.67 23.65
C GLU A 252 -3.11 -35.61 22.85
N ILE A 253 -1.80 -35.41 22.95
CA ILE A 253 -0.84 -36.26 22.26
C ILE A 253 -0.84 -37.67 22.84
N ASP A 254 -0.95 -37.79 24.17
CA ASP A 254 -0.99 -39.07 24.85
C ASP A 254 -2.28 -39.84 24.51
N THR A 255 -3.46 -39.19 24.41
CA THR A 255 -4.70 -39.87 23.98
C THR A 255 -4.58 -40.44 22.57
N PHE A 256 -3.93 -39.72 21.64
CA PHE A 256 -3.64 -40.26 20.30
C PHE A 256 -2.70 -41.47 20.34
N LEU A 257 -1.61 -41.39 21.12
CA LEU A 257 -0.61 -42.47 21.19
C LEU A 257 -1.10 -43.72 21.94
N ASN A 258 -2.08 -43.56 22.83
CA ASN A 258 -2.75 -44.66 23.52
C ASN A 258 -3.82 -45.35 22.65
N GLY A 259 -4.08 -44.85 21.43
CA GLY A 259 -5.09 -45.39 20.54
C GLY A 259 -6.53 -44.93 20.84
N GLU A 260 -6.72 -43.94 21.72
CA GLU A 260 -8.05 -43.47 22.15
C GLU A 260 -8.77 -42.67 21.04
N ILE A 261 -8.01 -42.08 20.11
CA ILE A 261 -8.54 -41.27 18.99
C ILE A 261 -8.70 -42.09 17.71
N ILE A 262 -7.79 -43.04 17.49
CA ILE A 262 -7.77 -43.98 16.38
C ILE A 262 -6.92 -45.17 16.78
N ASP A 263 -7.35 -46.38 16.42
CA ASP A 263 -6.55 -47.58 16.61
C ASP A 263 -5.25 -47.47 15.80
N LEU A 264 -4.10 -47.54 16.48
CA LEU A 264 -2.80 -47.43 15.83
C LEU A 264 -2.43 -48.70 15.06
N ASP A 265 -3.03 -49.85 15.39
CA ASP A 265 -2.81 -51.10 14.69
C ASP A 265 -3.43 -51.05 13.29
N GLU A 266 -4.59 -50.37 13.13
CA GLU A 266 -5.20 -50.09 11.82
C GLU A 266 -4.32 -49.19 10.93
N LEU A 267 -3.39 -48.43 11.52
CA LEU A 267 -2.48 -47.55 10.78
C LEU A 267 -1.20 -48.25 10.30
N VAL A 268 -0.90 -49.45 10.84
CA VAL A 268 0.23 -50.27 10.39
C VAL A 268 -0.03 -50.85 8.99
N GLU A 269 -1.31 -51.02 8.62
CA GLU A 269 -1.74 -51.58 7.33
C GLU A 269 -1.76 -50.57 6.16
N TYR A 270 -1.50 -49.28 6.41
CA TYR A 270 -1.41 -48.18 5.41
C TYR A 270 0.04 -47.78 5.06
#